data_AF-A0A5C7LN27-F1
#
_entry.id   AF-A0A5C7LN27-F1
#
_cell.length_a   1.000
_cell.length_b   1.000
_cell.length_c   1.000
_cell.angle_alpha   90.00
_cell.angle_beta   90.00
_cell.angle_gamma   90.00
#
_symmetry.space_group_name_H-M   'P 1'
#
loop_
_entity.id
_entity.type
_entity.pdbx_description
1 polymer ?
#
loop_
_entity_poly.entity_id
_entity_poly.type
_entity_poly.pdbx_seq_one_letter_code
_entity_poly.pdbx_strand_id
1 'polypeptide(L)'
;MTVQLSILVANNDSLIGLGYTRIEVWQSIDSGDTYQELTASSAQAAYLESFAAQTTFRQGGKLLKFIINGGSEVSVSFSPLVDYWTAQQVVDRINEVAPGVATLVSNKVRLSSSSTGRASSVEVTYSDGADLGFPVVKVFGKDPRITLTPSTLSYLYSDVSGLTSARYRWRFSANGVDPLSEFSSYVFGSEVPLVGSGQVSVCSTTFIGLNGQPVKTKVIVVADQPPSALSGYAVTNHQPLIFESGVDGFIQFTLVRGAKVRVAIEGTSFVREFIVPNTASFDLLSVLSVASDPFTVQSVPPYLIRRNI
;
A
#
# COMPACT_ATOMS: atom_id res chain seq x y z
N MET A 1 -3.50 10.32 0.62
CA MET A 1 -2.79 10.37 -0.66
C MET A 1 -3.07 9.07 -1.38
N THR A 2 -3.17 9.06 -2.70
CA THR A 2 -3.39 7.80 -3.42
C THR A 2 -2.07 7.08 -3.63
N VAL A 3 -1.99 5.86 -3.10
CA VAL A 3 -0.88 4.93 -3.29
C VAL A 3 -1.30 3.82 -4.22
N GLN A 4 -0.40 3.40 -5.11
CA GLN A 4 -0.59 2.26 -6.00
C GLN A 4 0.31 1.10 -5.59
N LEU A 5 -0.26 -0.10 -5.64
CA LEU A 5 0.44 -1.37 -5.48
C LEU A 5 0.32 -2.17 -6.77
N SER A 6 1.44 -2.69 -7.22
CA SER A 6 1.47 -3.71 -8.26
C SER A 6 1.63 -5.07 -7.62
N ILE A 7 0.69 -5.97 -7.90
CA ILE A 7 0.64 -7.31 -7.34
C ILE A 7 0.96 -8.30 -8.45
N LEU A 8 2.15 -8.90 -8.40
CA LEU A 8 2.58 -9.90 -9.35
C LEU A 8 2.04 -11.28 -8.94
N VAL A 9 1.44 -11.99 -9.89
CA VAL A 9 0.86 -13.33 -9.69
C VAL A 9 1.39 -14.27 -10.78
N ALA A 10 2.63 -14.75 -10.60
CA ALA A 10 3.35 -15.51 -11.62
C ALA A 10 2.70 -16.86 -11.97
N ASN A 11 1.95 -17.46 -11.04
CA ASN A 11 1.32 -18.78 -11.17
C ASN A 11 -0.22 -18.70 -11.08
N ASN A 12 -0.82 -17.64 -11.62
CA ASN A 12 -2.24 -17.31 -11.48
C ASN A 12 -3.19 -18.47 -11.84
N ASP A 13 -2.97 -19.14 -12.97
CA ASP A 13 -3.87 -20.23 -13.41
C ASP A 13 -3.79 -21.46 -12.48
N SER A 14 -2.61 -21.74 -11.92
CA SER A 14 -2.44 -22.77 -10.90
C SER A 14 -3.14 -22.40 -9.60
N LEU A 15 -3.07 -21.14 -9.16
CA LEU A 15 -3.78 -20.66 -7.97
C LEU A 15 -5.30 -20.80 -8.14
N ILE A 16 -5.83 -20.42 -9.30
CA ILE A 16 -7.25 -20.59 -9.61
C ILE A 16 -7.63 -22.07 -9.59
N GLY A 17 -6.81 -22.95 -10.17
CA GLY A 17 -7.01 -24.40 -10.14
C GLY A 17 -7.00 -25.01 -8.72
N LEU A 18 -6.30 -24.37 -7.78
CA LEU A 18 -6.28 -24.75 -6.36
C LEU A 18 -7.44 -24.16 -5.55
N GLY A 19 -8.34 -23.39 -6.15
CA GLY A 19 -9.53 -22.83 -5.51
C GLY A 19 -9.39 -21.40 -5.00
N TYR A 20 -8.24 -20.74 -5.21
CA TYR A 20 -8.09 -19.32 -4.91
C TYR A 20 -8.85 -18.47 -5.92
N THR A 21 -9.63 -17.50 -5.46
CA THR A 21 -10.48 -16.65 -6.33
C THR A 21 -10.29 -15.16 -6.13
N ARG A 22 -9.63 -14.78 -5.03
CA ARG A 22 -9.52 -13.39 -4.58
C ARG A 22 -8.11 -13.08 -4.07
N ILE A 23 -7.73 -11.82 -4.21
CA ILE A 23 -6.56 -11.22 -3.56
C ILE A 23 -7.03 -10.37 -2.40
N GLU A 24 -6.48 -10.63 -1.23
CA GLU A 24 -6.64 -9.80 -0.03
C GLU A 24 -5.46 -8.87 0.11
N VAL A 25 -5.73 -7.58 0.29
CA VAL A 25 -4.68 -6.57 0.50
C VAL A 25 -4.70 -6.11 1.94
N TRP A 26 -3.52 -6.03 2.54
CA TRP A 26 -3.31 -5.66 3.93
C TRP A 26 -2.24 -4.58 4.02
N GLN A 27 -2.37 -3.69 5.00
CA GLN A 27 -1.47 -2.57 5.22
C GLN A 27 -1.03 -2.48 6.67
N SER A 28 0.23 -2.11 6.87
CA SER A 28 0.80 -1.68 8.14
C SER A 28 1.29 -0.24 8.01
N ILE A 29 0.94 0.60 8.98
CA ILE A 29 1.45 1.97 9.12
C ILE A 29 2.51 2.11 10.23
N ASP A 30 2.74 1.03 10.99
CA ASP A 30 3.79 0.92 12.00
C ASP A 30 5.05 0.27 11.40
N SER A 31 5.94 -0.30 12.21
CA SER A 31 7.17 -0.97 11.76
C SER A 31 6.95 -2.29 11.02
N GLY A 32 5.71 -2.66 10.69
CA GLY A 32 5.34 -3.95 10.12
C GLY A 32 4.81 -4.95 11.15
N ASP A 33 4.44 -4.47 12.34
CA ASP A 33 4.04 -5.29 13.48
C ASP A 33 2.54 -5.61 13.42
N THR A 34 1.73 -4.63 13.01
CA THR A 34 0.28 -4.78 12.88
C THR A 34 -0.21 -4.49 11.47
N TYR A 35 -0.95 -5.43 10.90
CA TYR A 35 -1.57 -5.28 9.58
C TYR A 35 -3.09 -5.21 9.69
N GLN A 36 -3.68 -4.21 9.05
CA GLN A 36 -5.10 -4.08 8.83
C GLN A 36 -5.48 -4.51 7.41
N GLU A 37 -6.56 -5.26 7.27
CA GLU A 37 -7.10 -5.66 5.97
C GLU A 37 -7.75 -4.44 5.29
N LEU A 38 -7.37 -4.15 4.05
CA LEU A 38 -7.91 -3.05 3.24
C LEU A 38 -9.06 -3.47 2.33
N THR A 39 -9.19 -4.77 2.09
CA THR A 39 -10.22 -5.34 1.20
C THR A 39 -11.18 -6.24 1.96
N ALA A 40 -12.40 -6.44 1.47
CA ALA A 40 -13.37 -7.37 2.04
C ALA A 40 -14.12 -8.13 0.93
N SER A 41 -14.98 -9.09 1.30
CA SER A 41 -15.76 -9.88 0.34
C SER A 41 -16.67 -9.02 -0.56
N SER A 42 -17.07 -7.86 -0.07
CA SER A 42 -17.73 -6.77 -0.79
C SER A 42 -17.20 -5.43 -0.28
N ALA A 43 -17.47 -4.34 -1.00
CA ALA A 43 -17.13 -3.00 -0.52
C ALA A 43 -17.85 -2.74 0.82
N GLN A 44 -17.10 -2.36 1.85
CA GLN A 44 -17.64 -2.04 3.18
C GLN A 44 -17.44 -0.56 3.48
N ALA A 45 -18.42 0.04 4.14
CA ALA A 45 -18.32 1.39 4.67
C ALA A 45 -17.35 1.44 5.86
N ALA A 46 -16.73 2.59 6.05
CA ALA A 46 -16.06 2.91 7.31
C ALA A 46 -17.08 2.93 8.45
N TYR A 47 -16.73 2.32 9.59
CA TYR A 47 -17.54 2.41 10.79
C TYR A 47 -16.68 2.41 12.06
N LEU A 48 -17.17 3.08 13.10
CA LEU A 48 -16.66 3.03 14.46
C LEU A 48 -17.77 2.57 15.38
N GLU A 49 -17.43 1.72 16.35
CA GLU A 49 -18.35 1.32 17.40
C GLU A 49 -17.91 1.88 18.74
N SER A 50 -18.90 2.29 19.53
CA SER A 50 -18.75 2.63 20.92
C SER A 50 -18.43 1.37 21.75
N PHE A 51 -18.14 1.55 23.04
CA PHE A 51 -18.26 0.42 23.97
C PHE A 51 -19.71 -0.04 24.05
N ALA A 52 -19.91 -1.31 24.42
CA ALA A 52 -21.25 -1.81 24.72
C ALA A 52 -21.76 -1.09 25.98
N ALA A 53 -22.91 -0.43 25.89
CA ALA A 53 -23.54 0.14 27.06
C ALA A 53 -23.94 -1.00 28.02
N GLN A 54 -23.51 -0.95 29.28
CA GLN A 54 -24.07 -1.84 30.30
C GLN A 54 -25.56 -1.53 30.53
N THR A 55 -25.90 -0.24 30.53
CA THR A 55 -27.28 0.28 30.54
C THR A 55 -27.36 1.66 29.88
N THR A 56 -26.44 2.56 30.23
CA THR A 56 -26.40 3.95 29.74
C THR A 56 -24.96 4.44 29.57
N PHE A 57 -24.81 5.56 28.86
CA PHE A 57 -23.58 6.35 28.75
C PHE A 57 -23.72 7.65 29.55
N ARG A 58 -22.68 8.08 30.25
CA ARG A 58 -22.65 9.37 30.94
C ARG A 58 -22.30 10.48 29.94
N GLN A 59 -23.32 11.04 29.28
CA GLN A 59 -23.17 12.00 28.19
C GLN A 59 -23.79 13.37 28.46
N GLY A 60 -24.52 13.56 29.56
CA GLY A 60 -25.10 14.87 29.87
C GLY A 60 -24.08 16.00 29.85
N GLY A 61 -24.36 17.04 29.07
CA GLY A 61 -23.52 18.24 28.94
C GLY A 61 -22.26 18.06 28.08
N LYS A 62 -22.05 16.88 27.47
CA LYS A 62 -20.87 16.59 26.65
C LYS A 62 -21.08 16.95 25.18
N LEU A 63 -19.97 16.98 24.45
CA LEU A 63 -19.95 17.29 23.03
C LEU A 63 -19.24 16.21 22.22
N LEU A 64 -19.98 15.45 21.40
CA LEU A 64 -19.35 14.56 20.43
C LEU A 64 -19.03 15.34 19.15
N LYS A 65 -17.79 15.25 18.65
CA LYS A 65 -17.41 15.78 17.34
C LYS A 65 -16.82 14.70 16.45
N PHE A 66 -17.25 14.69 15.20
CA PHE A 66 -16.77 13.72 14.21
C PHE A 66 -16.83 14.27 12.80
N ILE A 67 -16.07 13.64 11.91
CA ILE A 67 -16.02 13.91 10.47
C ILE A 67 -16.38 12.61 9.73
N ILE A 68 -17.30 12.71 8.76
CA ILE A 68 -17.61 11.62 7.83
C ILE A 68 -17.04 11.98 6.46
N ASN A 69 -16.31 11.05 5.84
CA ASN A 69 -15.76 11.17 4.49
C ASN A 69 -14.94 12.45 4.24
N GLY A 70 -14.25 12.96 5.26
CA GLY A 70 -13.46 14.20 5.15
C GLY A 70 -14.30 15.47 4.95
N GLY A 71 -15.61 15.42 5.22
CA GLY A 71 -16.49 16.58 5.17
C GLY A 71 -16.30 17.54 6.35
N SER A 72 -17.28 18.43 6.55
CA SER A 72 -17.29 19.34 7.70
C SER A 72 -17.45 18.59 9.03
N GLU A 73 -16.78 19.08 10.07
CA GLU A 73 -16.93 18.55 11.43
C GLU A 73 -18.38 18.74 11.93
N VAL A 74 -19.01 17.64 12.31
CA VAL A 74 -20.32 17.61 12.94
C VAL A 74 -20.14 17.71 14.45
N SER A 75 -20.93 18.57 15.09
CA SER A 75 -20.92 18.79 16.54
C SER A 75 -22.27 18.38 17.14
N VAL A 76 -22.29 17.34 17.96
CA VAL A 76 -23.49 16.81 18.62
C VAL A 76 -23.41 17.11 20.12
N SER A 77 -24.21 18.07 20.57
CA SER A 77 -24.31 18.42 21.99
C SER A 77 -25.39 17.58 22.68
N PHE A 78 -25.04 16.98 23.81
CA PHE A 78 -25.96 16.25 24.68
C PHE A 78 -26.48 17.16 25.79
N SER A 79 -27.79 17.15 26.02
CA SER A 79 -28.42 18.03 27.02
C SER A 79 -27.86 17.78 28.42
N PRO A 80 -27.49 18.83 29.18
CA PRO A 80 -27.05 18.68 30.56
C PRO A 80 -28.20 18.34 31.52
N LEU A 81 -29.47 18.39 31.06
CA LEU A 81 -30.63 18.02 31.88
C LEU A 81 -30.76 16.49 32.07
N VAL A 82 -30.04 15.71 31.27
CA VAL A 82 -30.04 14.25 31.32
C VAL A 82 -28.59 13.78 31.41
N ASP A 83 -28.18 13.29 32.57
CA ASP A 83 -26.81 12.83 32.80
C ASP A 83 -26.49 11.54 32.04
N TYR A 84 -27.46 10.61 32.00
CA TYR A 84 -27.30 9.26 31.49
C TYR A 84 -28.20 9.02 30.28
N TRP A 85 -27.58 8.68 29.15
CA TRP A 85 -28.24 8.45 27.87
C TRP A 85 -28.20 6.97 27.52
N THR A 86 -29.32 6.38 27.13
CA THR A 86 -29.31 5.03 26.56
C THR A 86 -28.61 5.02 25.19
N ALA A 87 -28.13 3.86 24.74
CA ALA A 87 -27.52 3.75 23.43
C ALA A 87 -28.45 4.21 22.30
N GLN A 88 -29.76 3.92 22.41
CA GLN A 88 -30.75 4.40 21.45
C GLN A 88 -30.90 5.92 21.49
N GLN A 89 -30.98 6.54 22.68
CA GLN A 89 -31.05 7.99 22.78
C GLN A 89 -29.81 8.69 22.19
N VAL A 90 -28.63 8.09 22.35
CA VAL A 90 -27.41 8.59 21.72
C VAL A 90 -27.50 8.49 20.19
N VAL A 91 -27.96 7.35 19.65
CA VAL A 91 -28.19 7.17 18.21
C VAL A 91 -29.18 8.21 17.68
N ASP A 92 -30.32 8.37 18.35
CA ASP A 92 -31.36 9.31 17.95
C ASP A 92 -30.81 10.73 17.94
N ARG A 93 -30.10 11.13 18.99
CA ARG A 93 -29.50 12.46 19.10
C ARG A 93 -28.45 12.75 18.02
N ILE A 94 -27.64 11.75 17.66
CA ILE A 94 -26.68 11.90 16.56
C ILE A 94 -27.43 12.06 15.24
N ASN A 95 -28.47 11.24 15.00
CA ASN A 95 -29.25 11.29 13.77
C ASN A 95 -30.15 12.53 13.63
N GLU A 96 -30.51 13.20 14.73
CA GLU A 96 -31.15 14.53 14.69
C GLU A 96 -30.23 15.58 14.05
N VAL A 97 -28.92 15.49 14.29
CA VAL A 97 -27.91 16.44 13.78
C VAL A 97 -27.32 15.99 12.44
N ALA A 98 -27.09 14.69 12.29
CA ALA A 98 -26.52 14.06 11.11
C ALA A 98 -27.33 12.80 10.73
N PRO A 99 -28.43 12.97 9.98
CA PRO A 99 -29.34 11.88 9.65
C PRO A 99 -28.66 10.68 8.97
N GLY A 100 -28.93 9.48 9.50
CA GLY A 100 -28.48 8.21 8.91
C GLY A 100 -27.02 7.83 9.22
N VAL A 101 -26.32 8.58 10.06
CA VAL A 101 -24.92 8.30 10.41
C VAL A 101 -24.80 7.30 11.56
N ALA A 102 -25.73 7.30 12.51
CA ALA A 102 -25.69 6.45 13.69
C ALA A 102 -26.70 5.30 13.61
N THR A 103 -26.29 4.11 14.05
CA THR A 103 -27.17 2.94 14.22
C THR A 103 -26.86 2.22 15.53
N LEU A 104 -27.83 1.46 16.04
CA LEU A 104 -27.63 0.60 17.21
C LEU A 104 -27.26 -0.81 16.75
N VAL A 105 -26.10 -1.31 17.18
CA VAL A 105 -25.65 -2.68 16.88
C VAL A 105 -25.22 -3.35 18.18
N SER A 106 -25.96 -4.37 18.63
CA SER A 106 -25.63 -5.15 19.83
C SER A 106 -25.31 -4.28 21.07
N ASN A 107 -26.17 -3.30 21.37
CA ASN A 107 -26.01 -2.30 22.44
C ASN A 107 -24.81 -1.35 22.31
N LYS A 108 -24.23 -1.25 21.11
CA LYS A 108 -23.22 -0.24 20.76
C LYS A 108 -23.81 0.78 19.80
N VAL A 109 -23.40 2.02 19.99
CA VAL A 109 -23.61 3.10 19.01
C VAL A 109 -22.57 2.90 17.91
N ARG A 110 -23.02 2.70 16.69
CA ARG A 110 -22.16 2.60 15.51
C ARG A 110 -22.29 3.85 14.66
N LEU A 111 -21.20 4.59 14.49
CA LEU A 111 -21.07 5.62 13.48
C LEU A 111 -20.65 4.95 12.17
N SER A 112 -21.33 5.23 11.07
CA SER A 112 -21.01 4.65 9.76
C SER A 112 -21.02 5.72 8.68
N SER A 113 -20.15 5.57 7.69
CA SER A 113 -20.26 6.30 6.43
C SER A 113 -21.40 5.73 5.58
N SER A 114 -22.05 6.59 4.81
CA SER A 114 -23.04 6.18 3.79
C SER A 114 -22.39 5.66 2.51
N SER A 115 -21.11 5.95 2.29
CA SER A 115 -20.33 5.40 1.17
C SER A 115 -19.52 4.19 1.60
N THR A 116 -19.21 3.33 0.64
CA THR A 116 -18.39 2.12 0.85
C THR A 116 -17.02 2.26 0.19
N GLY A 117 -16.12 1.34 0.48
CA GLY A 117 -14.78 1.33 -0.09
C GLY A 117 -13.79 2.19 0.70
N ARG A 118 -12.55 2.20 0.23
CA ARG A 118 -11.41 2.85 0.89
C ARG A 118 -11.50 4.37 0.93
N ALA A 119 -12.32 4.96 0.05
CA ALA A 119 -12.62 6.39 0.08
C ALA A 119 -13.53 6.80 1.25
N SER A 120 -14.30 5.86 1.80
CA SER A 120 -15.16 6.14 2.95
C SER A 120 -14.33 6.27 4.23
N SER A 121 -14.68 7.20 5.12
CA SER A 121 -14.01 7.37 6.41
C SER A 121 -14.94 7.86 7.51
N VAL A 122 -14.60 7.50 8.75
CA VAL A 122 -15.18 8.02 9.99
C VAL A 122 -14.04 8.44 10.90
N GLU A 123 -14.10 9.64 11.45
CA GLU A 123 -13.07 10.19 12.32
C GLU A 123 -13.74 10.88 13.51
N VAL A 124 -13.42 10.45 14.72
CA VAL A 124 -13.81 11.18 15.94
C VAL A 124 -12.69 12.15 16.29
N THR A 125 -13.01 13.44 16.37
CA THR A 125 -12.03 14.53 16.48
C THR A 125 -11.94 15.15 17.87
N TYR A 126 -12.88 14.80 18.77
CA TYR A 126 -12.95 15.40 20.10
C TYR A 126 -13.09 14.35 21.22
N SER A 127 -12.45 14.65 22.35
CA SER A 127 -12.16 13.70 23.43
C SER A 127 -13.37 13.19 24.17
N ASP A 128 -14.47 13.94 24.26
CA ASP A 128 -15.68 13.47 24.94
C ASP A 128 -16.30 12.23 24.24
N GLY A 129 -15.95 12.00 22.97
CA GLY A 129 -16.26 10.74 22.27
C GLY A 129 -15.61 9.51 22.91
N ALA A 130 -14.51 9.67 23.64
CA ALA A 130 -13.87 8.58 24.37
C ALA A 130 -14.73 8.05 25.52
N ASP A 131 -15.64 8.85 26.09
CA ASP A 131 -16.60 8.40 27.10
C ASP A 131 -17.73 7.54 26.52
N LEU A 132 -17.95 7.59 25.21
CA LEU A 132 -18.73 6.58 24.48
C LEU A 132 -17.88 5.34 24.19
N GLY A 133 -16.55 5.44 24.30
CA GLY A 133 -15.61 4.41 23.89
C GLY A 133 -15.18 4.50 22.44
N PHE A 134 -15.46 5.62 21.76
CA PHE A 134 -14.89 5.83 20.44
C PHE A 134 -13.41 6.19 20.55
N PRO A 135 -12.52 5.49 19.82
CA PRO A 135 -11.14 5.93 19.72
C PRO A 135 -11.05 7.23 18.90
N VAL A 136 -10.17 8.15 19.31
CA VAL A 136 -9.85 9.37 18.56
C VAL A 136 -8.91 9.01 17.42
N VAL A 137 -9.46 8.29 16.43
CA VAL A 137 -8.74 7.79 15.26
C VAL A 137 -9.61 7.95 14.03
N LYS A 138 -8.94 8.04 12.89
CA LYS A 138 -9.59 7.94 11.58
C LYS A 138 -9.60 6.48 11.14
N VAL A 139 -10.79 5.97 10.89
CA VAL A 139 -10.98 4.67 10.24
C VAL A 139 -11.52 4.86 8.84
N PHE A 140 -11.27 3.86 8.01
CA PHE A 140 -11.59 3.87 6.60
C PHE A 140 -12.34 2.59 6.26
N GLY A 141 -13.15 2.65 5.21
CA GLY A 141 -13.84 1.46 4.70
C GLY A 141 -12.88 0.49 4.03
N LYS A 142 -13.46 -0.59 3.52
CA LYS A 142 -12.73 -1.63 2.80
C LYS A 142 -13.23 -1.73 1.37
N ASP A 143 -12.30 -1.84 0.43
CA ASP A 143 -12.62 -2.11 -0.97
C ASP A 143 -13.08 -3.56 -1.17
N PRO A 144 -13.76 -3.91 -2.27
CA PRO A 144 -13.94 -5.31 -2.61
C PRO A 144 -12.58 -5.96 -2.91
N ARG A 145 -12.40 -7.21 -2.50
CA ARG A 145 -11.22 -8.02 -2.86
C ARG A 145 -11.09 -8.12 -4.38
N ILE A 146 -9.84 -8.11 -4.85
CA ILE A 146 -9.53 -8.17 -6.27
C ILE A 146 -9.83 -9.58 -6.78
N THR A 147 -10.53 -9.69 -7.91
CA THR A 147 -10.84 -10.98 -8.52
C THR A 147 -9.63 -11.51 -9.28
N LEU A 148 -9.25 -12.76 -9.02
CA LEU A 148 -8.28 -13.45 -9.87
C LEU A 148 -8.94 -13.79 -11.21
N THR A 149 -8.33 -13.35 -12.30
CA THR A 149 -8.75 -13.59 -13.68
C THR A 149 -7.71 -14.45 -14.39
N PRO A 150 -8.08 -15.53 -15.08
CA PRO A 150 -7.14 -16.38 -15.81
C PRO A 150 -6.19 -15.58 -16.69
N SER A 151 -4.94 -16.05 -16.81
CA SER A 151 -3.88 -15.45 -17.61
C SER A 151 -3.49 -14.00 -17.23
N THR A 152 -3.98 -13.48 -16.09
CA THR A 152 -3.60 -12.17 -15.57
C THR A 152 -2.42 -12.32 -14.61
N LEU A 153 -1.27 -11.77 -14.99
CA LEU A 153 -0.03 -11.90 -14.22
C LEU A 153 0.25 -10.70 -13.30
N SER A 154 -0.45 -9.58 -13.50
CA SER A 154 -0.25 -8.36 -12.71
C SER A 154 -1.59 -7.70 -12.43
N TYR A 155 -1.83 -7.37 -11.16
CA TYR A 155 -2.99 -6.63 -10.70
C TYR A 155 -2.54 -5.29 -10.13
N LEU A 156 -3.41 -4.29 -10.21
CA LEU A 156 -3.17 -2.98 -9.63
C LEU A 156 -4.20 -2.74 -8.53
N TYR A 157 -3.73 -2.34 -7.35
CA TYR A 157 -4.56 -1.87 -6.25
C TYR A 157 -4.25 -0.40 -5.98
N SER A 158 -5.28 0.42 -5.79
CA SER A 158 -5.15 1.84 -5.47
C SER A 158 -5.73 2.13 -4.09
N ASP A 159 -4.86 2.44 -3.13
CA ASP A 159 -5.26 2.88 -1.80
C ASP A 159 -5.34 4.41 -1.77
N VAL A 160 -6.55 4.95 -1.89
CA VAL A 160 -6.83 6.40 -1.88
C VAL A 160 -6.47 7.09 -0.56
N SER A 161 -6.28 6.32 0.50
CA SER A 161 -5.93 6.78 1.85
C SER A 161 -4.51 6.39 2.26
N GLY A 162 -3.72 5.84 1.33
CA GLY A 162 -2.42 5.27 1.60
C GLY A 162 -1.35 6.30 1.95
N LEU A 163 -0.26 5.79 2.51
CA LEU A 163 0.98 6.50 2.74
C LEU A 163 2.10 5.75 2.01
N THR A 164 3.03 6.47 1.36
CA THR A 164 4.18 5.85 0.69
C THR A 164 5.11 5.13 1.65
N SER A 165 5.12 5.54 2.92
CA SER A 165 5.83 4.87 4.01
C SER A 165 5.11 3.62 4.54
N ALA A 166 3.86 3.37 4.14
CA ALA A 166 3.13 2.20 4.59
C ALA A 166 3.65 0.93 3.91
N ARG A 167 3.63 -0.17 4.67
CA ARG A 167 4.00 -1.49 4.20
C ARG A 167 2.74 -2.24 3.81
N TYR A 168 2.76 -2.83 2.62
CA TYR A 168 1.64 -3.59 2.10
C TYR A 168 2.04 -5.02 1.84
N ARG A 169 1.12 -5.93 2.09
CA ARG A 169 1.26 -7.34 1.73
C ARG A 169 -0.08 -7.86 1.24
N TRP A 170 -0.05 -8.96 0.53
CA TRP A 170 -1.26 -9.60 0.04
C TRP A 170 -1.21 -11.10 0.25
N ARG A 171 -2.37 -11.74 0.17
CA ARG A 171 -2.48 -13.20 0.09
C ARG A 171 -3.65 -13.56 -0.82
N PHE A 172 -3.69 -14.82 -1.22
CA PHE A 172 -4.77 -15.38 -2.02
C PHE A 172 -5.77 -16.12 -1.13
N SER A 173 -7.05 -16.01 -1.46
CA SER A 173 -8.11 -16.71 -0.72
C SER A 173 -9.28 -17.12 -1.59
N ALA A 174 -10.09 -18.06 -1.11
CA ALA A 174 -11.45 -18.29 -1.62
C ALA A 174 -12.42 -17.27 -1.02
N ASN A 175 -12.16 -15.98 -1.28
CA ASN A 175 -12.93 -14.87 -0.74
C ASN A 175 -12.96 -14.79 0.80
N GLY A 176 -11.79 -14.89 1.44
CA GLY A 176 -11.63 -14.81 2.89
C GLY A 176 -11.93 -16.10 3.64
N VAL A 177 -12.14 -17.19 2.91
CA VAL A 177 -12.32 -18.54 3.43
C VAL A 177 -11.21 -19.43 2.87
N ASP A 178 -10.99 -20.57 3.50
CA ASP A 178 -10.05 -21.58 3.02
C ASP A 178 -10.36 -22.03 1.58
N PRO A 179 -9.33 -22.26 0.73
CA PRO A 179 -7.90 -22.16 1.06
C PRO A 179 -7.41 -20.71 1.22
N LEU A 180 -6.50 -20.51 2.17
CA LEU A 180 -5.74 -19.27 2.39
C LEU A 180 -4.26 -19.52 2.11
N SER A 181 -3.65 -18.67 1.27
CA SER A 181 -2.21 -18.72 1.09
C SER A 181 -1.49 -18.01 2.23
N GLU A 182 -0.20 -18.29 2.37
CA GLU A 182 0.71 -17.41 3.11
C GLU A 182 0.68 -15.99 2.56
N PHE A 183 1.02 -15.03 3.41
CA PHE A 183 1.22 -13.65 2.98
C PHE A 183 2.46 -13.52 2.10
N SER A 184 2.38 -12.62 1.13
CA SER A 184 3.55 -12.13 0.41
C SER A 184 4.54 -11.46 1.36
N SER A 185 5.79 -11.37 0.90
CA SER A 185 6.72 -10.33 1.32
C SER A 185 6.05 -8.96 1.29
N TYR A 186 6.41 -8.08 2.23
CA TYR A 186 5.87 -6.73 2.20
C TYR A 186 6.56 -5.91 1.11
N VAL A 187 5.82 -4.95 0.57
CA VAL A 187 6.30 -3.92 -0.35
C VAL A 187 5.91 -2.55 0.17
N PHE A 188 6.65 -1.51 -0.21
CA PHE A 188 6.24 -0.14 0.06
C PHE A 188 5.22 0.33 -0.97
N GLY A 189 4.31 1.18 -0.50
CA GLY A 189 3.40 1.91 -1.38
C GLY A 189 4.16 2.82 -2.33
N SER A 190 3.77 2.82 -3.61
CA SER A 190 4.30 3.79 -4.59
C SER A 190 3.27 4.87 -4.90
N GLU A 191 3.70 6.09 -5.20
CA GLU A 191 2.79 7.10 -5.75
C GLU A 191 2.25 6.63 -7.10
N VAL A 192 1.02 7.02 -7.44
CA VAL A 192 0.46 6.74 -8.76
C VAL A 192 1.34 7.41 -9.82
N PRO A 193 1.95 6.65 -10.75
CA PRO A 193 2.79 7.25 -11.79
C PRO A 193 1.96 8.16 -12.71
N LEU A 194 2.47 9.37 -12.99
CA LEU A 194 1.84 10.29 -13.96
C LEU A 194 1.90 9.75 -15.39
N VAL A 195 3.00 9.07 -15.72
CA VAL A 195 3.11 8.24 -16.92
C VAL A 195 2.29 6.98 -16.66
N GLY A 196 1.06 6.92 -17.17
CA GLY A 196 0.09 5.87 -16.81
C GLY A 196 0.65 4.45 -16.83
N SER A 197 0.01 3.51 -16.11
CA SER A 197 0.55 2.18 -15.77
C SER A 197 1.12 1.34 -16.92
N GLY A 198 0.67 1.55 -18.16
CA GLY A 198 1.22 0.90 -19.36
C GLY A 198 2.65 1.32 -19.72
N GLN A 199 3.17 2.40 -19.14
CA GLN A 199 4.49 2.96 -19.39
C GLN A 199 5.52 2.62 -18.30
N VAL A 200 5.12 1.86 -17.28
CA VAL A 200 6.01 1.41 -16.20
C VAL A 200 6.11 -0.12 -16.17
N SER A 201 7.25 -0.60 -15.69
CA SER A 201 7.54 -2.01 -15.45
C SER A 201 7.75 -2.24 -13.96
N VAL A 202 7.19 -3.33 -13.44
CA VAL A 202 7.43 -3.77 -12.07
C VAL A 202 8.73 -4.55 -12.03
N CYS A 203 9.72 -3.99 -11.35
CA CYS A 203 11.01 -4.60 -11.08
C CYS A 203 10.95 -5.28 -9.71
N SER A 204 11.36 -6.55 -9.64
CA SER A 204 11.46 -7.27 -8.36
C SER A 204 12.75 -8.06 -8.28
N THR A 205 13.24 -8.31 -7.06
CA THR A 205 14.27 -9.32 -6.81
C THR A 205 14.35 -9.69 -5.34
N THR A 206 15.14 -10.73 -5.02
CA THR A 206 15.39 -11.18 -3.64
C THR A 206 16.89 -11.33 -3.40
N PHE A 207 17.39 -10.72 -2.32
CA PHE A 207 18.78 -10.82 -1.93
C PHE A 207 18.99 -11.88 -0.85
N ILE A 208 19.91 -12.80 -1.11
CA ILE A 208 20.35 -13.82 -0.18
C ILE A 208 21.86 -13.74 0.03
N GLY A 209 22.32 -13.95 1.25
CA GLY A 209 23.73 -14.04 1.61
C GLY A 209 24.32 -15.40 1.23
N LEU A 210 25.65 -15.51 1.37
CA LEU A 210 26.36 -16.77 1.11
C LEU A 210 25.96 -17.92 2.04
N ASN A 211 25.33 -17.60 3.18
CA ASN A 211 24.74 -18.55 4.12
C ASN A 211 23.32 -18.99 3.72
N GLY A 212 22.83 -18.57 2.55
CA GLY A 212 21.47 -18.85 2.08
C GLY A 212 20.37 -18.12 2.83
N GLN A 213 20.71 -17.21 3.74
CA GLN A 213 19.74 -16.40 4.49
C GLN A 213 19.44 -15.09 3.75
N PRO A 214 18.21 -14.55 3.87
CA PRO A 214 17.91 -13.26 3.29
C PRO A 214 18.79 -12.13 3.84
N VAL A 215 19.12 -11.16 2.97
CA VAL A 215 19.93 -10.00 3.34
C VAL A 215 19.17 -8.73 3.03
N LYS A 216 19.06 -7.85 4.04
CA LYS A 216 18.54 -6.51 3.85
C LYS A 216 19.56 -5.63 3.13
N THR A 217 19.16 -4.98 2.05
CA THR A 217 20.01 -4.08 1.26
C THR A 217 19.18 -2.98 0.59
N LYS A 218 19.86 -2.03 -0.05
CA LYS A 218 19.25 -0.98 -0.86
C LYS A 218 19.68 -1.10 -2.31
N VAL A 219 18.73 -0.84 -3.20
CA VAL A 219 18.96 -0.68 -4.64
C VAL A 219 18.89 0.80 -4.96
N ILE A 220 19.98 1.33 -5.51
CA ILE A 220 20.10 2.72 -5.91
C ILE A 220 19.99 2.77 -7.43
N VAL A 221 18.99 3.51 -7.94
CA VAL A 221 18.73 3.66 -9.36
C VAL A 221 18.96 5.12 -9.76
N VAL A 222 19.87 5.34 -10.71
CA VAL A 222 20.18 6.66 -11.28
C VAL A 222 19.76 6.64 -12.74
N ALA A 223 19.03 7.68 -13.18
CA ALA A 223 18.79 7.85 -14.61
C ALA A 223 20.07 8.39 -15.25
N ASP A 224 20.59 7.67 -16.25
CA ASP A 224 21.83 8.03 -16.94
C ASP A 224 21.54 8.61 -18.33
N GLN A 225 20.40 9.29 -18.45
CA GLN A 225 19.93 9.89 -19.70
C GLN A 225 19.57 11.36 -19.47
N PRO A 226 19.81 12.24 -20.47
CA PRO A 226 19.19 13.56 -20.47
C PRO A 226 17.66 13.42 -20.41
N PRO A 227 16.93 14.46 -19.96
CA PRO A 227 15.47 14.42 -19.90
C PRO A 227 14.89 13.93 -21.23
N SER A 228 14.12 12.84 -21.19
CA SER A 228 13.49 12.26 -22.37
C SER A 228 11.97 12.42 -22.30
N ALA A 229 11.34 12.70 -23.43
CA ALA A 229 9.89 12.82 -23.48
C ALA A 229 9.25 11.43 -23.55
N LEU A 230 8.34 11.12 -22.63
CA LEU A 230 7.50 9.94 -22.65
C LEU A 230 6.04 10.33 -22.43
N SER A 231 5.19 10.06 -23.42
CA SER A 231 3.74 10.33 -23.34
C SER A 231 3.39 11.77 -22.90
N GLY A 232 4.17 12.76 -23.35
CA GLY A 232 3.97 14.18 -23.00
C GLY A 232 4.62 14.62 -21.69
N TYR A 233 5.25 13.72 -20.94
CA TYR A 233 6.00 14.02 -19.73
C TYR A 233 7.51 14.00 -19.98
N ALA A 234 8.26 14.84 -19.28
CA ALA A 234 9.71 14.73 -19.23
C ALA A 234 10.11 13.72 -18.16
N VAL A 235 10.75 12.63 -18.55
CA VAL A 235 11.37 11.66 -17.65
C VAL A 235 12.73 12.23 -17.26
N THR A 236 12.81 12.76 -16.04
CA THR A 236 14.03 13.28 -15.44
C THR A 236 14.12 12.76 -14.02
N ASN A 237 15.29 12.21 -13.64
CA ASN A 237 15.61 11.98 -12.24
C ASN A 237 16.80 12.88 -11.90
N HIS A 238 16.54 14.00 -11.24
CA HIS A 238 17.59 14.88 -10.73
C HIS A 238 18.29 14.32 -9.50
N GLN A 239 17.72 13.29 -8.87
CA GLN A 239 18.23 12.62 -7.68
C GLN A 239 18.17 11.08 -7.87
N PRO A 240 19.09 10.32 -7.25
CA PRO A 240 19.01 8.86 -7.21
C PRO A 240 17.71 8.41 -6.53
N LEU A 241 17.05 7.42 -7.13
CA LEU A 241 15.96 6.69 -6.48
C LEU A 241 16.59 5.62 -5.58
N ILE A 242 16.16 5.55 -4.32
CA ILE A 242 16.66 4.57 -3.36
C ILE A 242 15.49 3.70 -2.93
N PHE A 243 15.61 2.40 -3.16
CA PHE A 243 14.64 1.41 -2.75
C PHE A 243 15.28 0.51 -1.72
N GLU A 244 14.59 0.21 -0.62
CA GLU A 244 15.08 -0.65 0.45
C GLU A 244 14.34 -1.99 0.43
N SER A 245 15.09 -3.09 0.57
CA SER A 245 14.51 -4.42 0.65
C SER A 245 13.88 -4.70 2.01
N GLY A 246 12.97 -5.66 2.03
CA GLY A 246 12.41 -6.22 3.24
C GLY A 246 13.42 -6.98 4.09
N VAL A 247 12.97 -7.42 5.28
CA VAL A 247 13.75 -8.29 6.18
C VAL A 247 13.96 -9.69 5.59
N ASP A 248 13.12 -10.06 4.64
CA ASP A 248 13.17 -11.25 3.81
C ASP A 248 14.00 -11.04 2.54
N GLY A 249 14.73 -9.92 2.43
CA GLY A 249 15.58 -9.59 1.29
C GLY A 249 14.82 -9.31 0.00
N PHE A 250 13.49 -9.36 0.00
CA PHE A 250 12.67 -9.07 -1.18
C PHE A 250 12.57 -7.57 -1.41
N ILE A 251 12.61 -7.15 -2.66
CA ILE A 251 12.39 -5.76 -3.05
C ILE A 251 11.52 -5.71 -4.31
N GLN A 252 10.61 -4.75 -4.36
CA GLN A 252 9.80 -4.47 -5.53
C GLN A 252 9.62 -2.96 -5.71
N PHE A 253 9.81 -2.47 -6.92
CA PHE A 253 9.61 -1.06 -7.28
C PHE A 253 9.26 -0.93 -8.77
N THR A 254 8.84 0.25 -9.19
CA THR A 254 8.48 0.51 -10.59
C THR A 254 9.53 1.38 -11.27
N LEU A 255 9.82 1.08 -12.54
CA LEU A 255 10.67 1.90 -13.40
C LEU A 255 9.96 2.19 -14.72
N VAL A 256 10.28 3.33 -15.33
CA VAL A 256 9.72 3.74 -16.61
C VAL A 256 10.30 2.88 -17.75
N ARG A 257 9.42 2.31 -18.59
CA ARG A 257 9.81 1.46 -19.72
C ARG A 257 10.70 2.21 -20.71
N GLY A 258 11.73 1.53 -21.21
CA GLY A 258 12.68 2.10 -22.17
C GLY A 258 13.64 3.14 -21.57
N ALA A 259 13.51 3.50 -20.29
CA ALA A 259 14.46 4.39 -19.65
C ALA A 259 15.83 3.71 -19.51
N LYS A 260 16.88 4.45 -19.85
CA LYS A 260 18.25 4.01 -19.60
C LYS A 260 18.65 4.34 -18.16
N VAL A 261 18.94 3.32 -17.36
CA VAL A 261 19.23 3.46 -15.93
C VAL A 261 20.54 2.79 -15.56
N ARG A 262 21.18 3.34 -14.54
CA ARG A 262 22.29 2.73 -13.84
C ARG A 262 21.82 2.27 -12.46
N VAL A 263 22.12 1.04 -12.11
CA VAL A 263 21.73 0.44 -10.84
C VAL A 263 22.95 0.03 -10.05
N ALA A 264 22.96 0.37 -8.77
CA ALA A 264 23.93 -0.07 -7.79
C ALA A 264 23.21 -0.80 -6.64
N ILE A 265 23.85 -1.81 -6.07
CA ILE A 265 23.36 -2.54 -4.91
C ILE A 265 24.25 -2.22 -3.72
N GLU A 266 23.66 -1.67 -2.66
CA GLU A 266 24.37 -1.29 -1.44
C GLU A 266 25.12 -2.48 -0.82
N GLY A 267 26.35 -2.24 -0.39
CA GLY A 267 27.24 -3.28 0.14
C GLY A 267 27.94 -4.12 -0.92
N THR A 268 27.77 -3.82 -2.21
CA THR A 268 28.48 -4.49 -3.31
C THR A 268 29.23 -3.47 -4.17
N SER A 269 30.24 -3.94 -4.92
CA SER A 269 30.84 -3.18 -6.02
C SER A 269 30.03 -3.27 -7.31
N PHE A 270 28.85 -3.88 -7.27
CA PHE A 270 28.07 -4.21 -8.44
C PHE A 270 27.32 -2.97 -8.95
N VAL A 271 27.79 -2.44 -10.07
CA VAL A 271 27.14 -1.35 -10.80
C VAL A 271 26.93 -1.77 -12.23
N ARG A 272 25.70 -1.62 -12.72
CA ARG A 272 25.32 -2.04 -14.08
C ARG A 272 24.39 -1.04 -14.72
N GLU A 273 24.50 -0.93 -16.04
CA GLU A 273 23.66 -0.08 -16.86
C GLU A 273 22.77 -0.92 -17.76
N PHE A 274 21.48 -0.62 -17.81
CA PHE A 274 20.54 -1.29 -18.71
C PHE A 274 19.40 -0.37 -19.16
N ILE A 275 18.68 -0.80 -20.20
CA ILE A 275 17.43 -0.18 -20.65
C ILE A 275 16.28 -0.96 -20.03
N VAL A 276 15.39 -0.27 -19.30
CA VAL A 276 14.24 -0.89 -18.63
C VAL A 276 13.40 -1.66 -19.68
N PRO A 277 13.20 -2.98 -19.50
CA PRO A 277 12.46 -3.80 -20.46
C PRO A 277 11.05 -3.28 -20.73
N ASN A 278 10.60 -3.38 -21.98
CA ASN A 278 9.23 -3.05 -22.39
C ASN A 278 8.27 -4.23 -22.09
N THR A 279 8.25 -4.68 -20.84
CA THR A 279 7.40 -5.77 -20.33
C THR A 279 6.64 -5.31 -19.08
N ALA A 280 5.58 -6.00 -18.69
CA ALA A 280 4.83 -5.63 -17.48
C ALA A 280 5.66 -5.75 -16.19
N SER A 281 6.53 -6.76 -16.14
CA SER A 281 7.45 -7.00 -15.05
C SER A 281 8.75 -7.63 -15.53
N PHE A 282 9.78 -7.57 -14.70
CA PHE A 282 11.05 -8.28 -14.90
C PHE A 282 11.77 -8.51 -13.56
N ASP A 283 12.62 -9.53 -13.51
CA ASP A 283 13.53 -9.74 -12.38
C ASP A 283 14.81 -8.90 -12.56
N LEU A 284 15.18 -8.14 -11.53
CA LEU A 284 16.31 -7.21 -11.59
C LEU A 284 17.61 -7.96 -11.90
N LEU A 285 17.92 -9.01 -11.14
CA LEU A 285 19.21 -9.72 -11.26
C LEU A 285 19.35 -10.42 -12.60
N SER A 286 18.25 -10.91 -13.17
CA SER A 286 18.20 -11.48 -14.51
C SER A 286 18.62 -10.45 -15.57
N VAL A 287 18.10 -9.23 -15.51
CA VAL A 287 18.51 -8.13 -16.42
C VAL A 287 19.94 -7.70 -16.15
N LEU A 288 20.33 -7.59 -14.88
CA LEU A 288 21.67 -7.16 -14.48
C LEU A 288 22.77 -8.17 -14.85
N SER A 289 22.44 -9.45 -14.98
CA SER A 289 23.40 -10.51 -15.33
C SER A 289 24.01 -10.37 -16.74
N VAL A 290 23.26 -9.73 -17.65
CA VAL A 290 23.67 -9.47 -19.04
C VAL A 290 23.95 -8.00 -19.32
N ALA A 291 23.74 -7.13 -18.32
CA ALA A 291 23.94 -5.70 -18.42
C ALA A 291 25.44 -5.33 -18.48
N SER A 292 25.76 -4.22 -19.13
CA SER A 292 27.14 -3.73 -19.22
C SER A 292 27.62 -3.10 -17.91
N ASP A 293 28.91 -3.27 -17.63
CA ASP A 293 29.59 -2.51 -16.58
C ASP A 293 30.04 -1.14 -17.15
N PRO A 294 29.52 -0.02 -16.63
CA PRO A 294 29.90 1.30 -17.13
C PRO A 294 31.36 1.67 -16.79
N PHE A 295 32.02 0.95 -15.88
CA PHE A 295 33.40 1.21 -15.45
C PHE A 295 34.41 0.24 -16.07
N THR A 296 34.28 -0.04 -17.37
CA THR A 296 35.31 -0.83 -18.08
C THR A 296 36.66 -0.11 -18.02
N VAL A 297 37.61 -0.71 -17.29
CA VAL A 297 39.00 -0.27 -17.30
C VAL A 297 39.52 -0.47 -18.72
N GLN A 298 39.73 0.62 -19.47
CA GLN A 298 40.49 0.55 -20.71
C GLN A 298 41.91 0.13 -20.36
N SER A 299 42.26 -1.13 -20.62
CA SER A 299 43.67 -1.52 -20.64
C SER A 299 44.33 -0.78 -21.81
N VAL A 300 45.30 0.08 -21.49
CA VAL A 300 46.16 0.68 -22.52
C VAL A 300 46.81 -0.49 -23.28
N PRO A 301 46.74 -0.54 -24.62
CA PRO A 301 47.40 -1.59 -25.39
C PRO A 301 48.88 -1.68 -24.99
N PRO A 302 49.46 -2.90 -24.86
CA PRO A 302 50.87 -3.02 -24.53
C PRO A 302 51.71 -2.23 -25.54
N TYR A 303 52.61 -1.38 -25.03
CA TYR A 303 53.53 -0.64 -25.88
C TYR A 303 54.28 -1.63 -26.79
N LEU A 304 54.23 -1.41 -28.09
CA LEU A 304 55.04 -2.15 -29.07
C LEU A 304 56.51 -1.89 -28.75
N ILE A 305 57.19 -2.84 -28.13
CA ILE A 305 58.64 -2.80 -27.95
C ILE A 305 59.27 -3.03 -29.33
N ARG A 306 59.80 -1.98 -29.93
CA ARG A 306 60.63 -2.10 -31.14
C ARG A 306 61.92 -2.83 -30.74
N ARG A 307 62.07 -4.09 -31.12
CA ARG A 307 63.39 -4.75 -31.11
C ARG A 307 64.21 -4.12 -32.23
N ASN A 308 65.20 -3.31 -31.86
CA ASN A 308 66.26 -2.93 -32.79
C ASN A 308 67.10 -4.20 -33.03
N ILE A 309 67.19 -4.61 -34.30
CA ILE A 309 68.11 -5.63 -34.80
C ILE A 309 69.49 -4.98 -34.93
#